data_AF-A0A348ZKZ3-F1
#
_entry.id   AF-A0A348ZKZ3-F1
#
_cell.length_a   1.000
_cell.length_b   1.000
_cell.length_c   1.000
_cell.angle_alpha   90.00
_cell.angle_beta   90.00
_cell.angle_gamma   90.00
#
_symmetry.space_group_name_H-M   'P 1'
#
loop_
_entity.id
_entity.type
_entity.pdbx_description
1 polymer ?
#
loop_
_entity_poly.entity_id
_entity_poly.type
_entity_poly.pdbx_seq_one_letter_code
_entity_poly.pdbx_strand_id
1 'polypeptide(L)'
;DKKYRVKQGIIYRGANVDEISSEGKRKMVETYGIKTDLDLRGKSKVSPLGKNINLVSVSAGQYINALDYDYWYPALRKEILTFANPNNFPIYVHCAIGRDRTGTLCTLIGALAGMSEQDIMRDYEFTFFSVVNGDVDDAAHYAEKMWKVINWLKTYDKGTLQENTMEFMRERLNLKQSDLNKIRSNILTPGAIPIPEPKVPTPSKVKLKKVKNIKKKTIKVTFKKASNAKGYQVTWSTSKNFTKQKSKTKSKYTTKTTYKIKKLKKKKKYYIKVRAYNINGHLKVFGKYSKVKKIKVKK
;
A
#
# COMPACT_ATOMS: atom_id res chain seq x y z
N ASP A 1 10.21 1.97 1.33
CA ASP A 1 11.60 2.04 0.81
C ASP A 1 12.06 0.67 0.35
N LYS A 2 12.66 0.52 -0.83
CA LYS A 2 13.07 -0.81 -1.38
C LYS A 2 14.28 -1.45 -0.67
N LYS A 3 14.74 -0.87 0.44
CA LYS A 3 15.98 -1.22 1.15
C LYS A 3 15.82 -2.41 2.11
N TYR A 4 14.62 -2.64 2.63
CA TYR A 4 14.34 -3.63 3.67
C TYR A 4 13.08 -4.45 3.37
N ARG A 5 12.99 -5.62 3.99
CA ARG A 5 11.82 -6.50 4.03
C ARG A 5 11.50 -6.88 5.46
N VAL A 6 10.23 -7.16 5.72
CA VAL A 6 9.79 -7.86 6.94
C VAL A 6 10.25 -9.32 6.85
N LYS A 7 10.99 -9.79 7.87
CA LYS A 7 11.39 -11.19 8.01
C LYS A 7 10.13 -12.06 8.10
N GLN A 8 10.16 -13.22 7.43
CA GLN A 8 9.06 -14.18 7.46
C GLN A 8 9.26 -15.18 8.60
N GLY A 9 8.18 -15.76 9.11
CA GLY A 9 8.24 -16.80 10.16
C GLY A 9 8.65 -16.30 11.55
N ILE A 10 8.61 -14.99 11.78
CA ILE A 10 8.98 -14.39 13.08
C ILE A 10 7.80 -13.78 13.85
N ILE A 11 6.75 -13.35 13.15
CA ILE A 11 5.53 -12.81 13.74
C ILE A 11 4.37 -13.55 13.11
N TYR A 12 3.55 -14.15 13.96
CA TYR A 12 2.32 -14.82 13.61
C TYR A 12 1.17 -14.06 14.28
N ARG A 13 0.00 -14.02 13.65
CA ARG A 13 -1.20 -13.41 14.22
C ARG A 13 -2.41 -14.33 14.10
N GLY A 14 -3.35 -14.23 15.01
CA GLY A 14 -4.60 -14.99 14.92
C GLY A 14 -5.55 -14.76 16.09
N ALA A 15 -6.58 -15.62 16.16
CA ALA A 15 -7.51 -15.68 17.29
C ALA A 15 -6.84 -16.29 18.53
N ASN A 16 -7.55 -16.27 19.65
CA ASN A 16 -7.05 -16.92 20.86
C ASN A 16 -6.82 -18.43 20.65
N VAL A 17 -5.93 -18.97 21.47
CA VAL A 17 -5.52 -20.38 21.43
C VAL A 17 -6.01 -21.17 22.64
N ASP A 18 -7.06 -20.68 23.33
CA ASP A 18 -7.58 -21.31 24.54
C ASP A 18 -8.12 -22.72 24.21
N GLU A 19 -8.83 -22.84 23.08
CA GLU A 19 -9.50 -24.07 22.61
C GLU A 19 -8.79 -24.73 21.43
N ILE A 20 -7.54 -24.37 21.13
CA ILE A 20 -6.81 -25.00 20.04
C ILE A 20 -6.54 -26.48 20.36
N SER A 21 -6.68 -27.36 19.36
CA SER A 21 -6.45 -28.80 19.52
C SER A 21 -5.02 -29.11 19.95
N SER A 22 -4.80 -30.27 20.59
CA SER A 22 -3.46 -30.72 20.99
C SER A 22 -2.49 -30.79 19.80
N GLU A 23 -2.97 -31.18 18.61
CA GLU A 23 -2.17 -31.14 17.38
C GLU A 23 -1.83 -29.70 16.97
N GLY A 24 -2.78 -28.77 17.06
CA GLY A 24 -2.54 -27.35 16.82
C GLY A 24 -1.50 -26.75 17.76
N LYS A 25 -1.58 -27.08 19.07
CA LYS A 25 -0.56 -26.68 20.06
C LYS A 25 0.82 -27.18 19.66
N ARG A 26 0.95 -28.48 19.33
CA ARG A 26 2.21 -29.06 18.86
C ARG A 26 2.73 -28.35 17.61
N LYS A 27 1.89 -28.09 16.60
CA LYS A 27 2.31 -27.35 15.40
C LYS A 27 2.82 -25.94 15.73
N MET A 28 2.14 -25.22 16.61
CA MET A 28 2.58 -23.89 17.00
C MET A 28 3.95 -23.92 17.69
N VAL A 29 4.17 -24.85 18.62
CA VAL A 29 5.42 -24.92 19.38
C VAL A 29 6.55 -25.56 18.57
N GLU A 30 6.31 -26.70 17.96
CA GLU A 30 7.35 -27.55 17.34
C GLU A 30 7.62 -27.17 15.88
N THR A 31 6.59 -26.78 15.12
CA THR A 31 6.74 -26.44 13.70
C THR A 31 6.98 -24.96 13.48
N TYR A 32 6.16 -24.09 14.10
CA TYR A 32 6.32 -22.64 13.98
C TYR A 32 7.33 -22.06 14.97
N GLY A 33 7.75 -22.86 15.94
CA GLY A 33 8.78 -22.45 16.91
C GLY A 33 8.32 -21.30 17.80
N ILE A 34 7.01 -21.12 18.04
CA ILE A 34 6.50 -20.00 18.83
C ILE A 34 7.17 -20.01 20.21
N LYS A 35 7.80 -18.88 20.57
CA LYS A 35 8.45 -18.68 21.87
C LYS A 35 7.68 -17.75 22.78
N THR A 36 6.95 -16.79 22.20
CA THR A 36 6.16 -15.82 22.96
C THR A 36 4.71 -15.84 22.52
N ASP A 37 3.83 -15.95 23.51
CA ASP A 37 2.40 -15.77 23.39
C ASP A 37 2.04 -14.35 23.84
N LEU A 38 1.73 -13.47 22.88
CA LEU A 38 1.34 -12.09 23.13
C LEU A 38 -0.20 -12.00 23.11
N ASP A 39 -0.79 -12.15 24.29
CA ASP A 39 -2.23 -12.15 24.52
C ASP A 39 -2.73 -10.72 24.82
N LEU A 40 -3.36 -10.11 23.82
CA LEU A 40 -3.92 -8.77 23.86
C LEU A 40 -5.24 -8.67 24.64
N ARG A 41 -5.67 -9.73 25.32
CA ARG A 41 -6.87 -9.75 26.16
C ARG A 41 -6.57 -9.37 27.61
N GLY A 42 -5.31 -9.42 28.02
CA GLY A 42 -4.87 -9.03 29.37
C GLY A 42 -5.44 -9.88 30.51
N LYS A 43 -5.98 -11.06 30.23
CA LYS A 43 -6.66 -11.93 31.21
C LYS A 43 -5.88 -13.20 31.57
N SER A 44 -4.94 -13.60 30.72
CA SER A 44 -4.24 -14.88 30.85
C SER A 44 -3.13 -14.80 31.88
N LYS A 45 -2.99 -15.86 32.68
CA LYS A 45 -1.90 -16.05 33.65
C LYS A 45 -0.86 -17.08 33.20
N VAL A 46 -1.24 -17.98 32.30
CA VAL A 46 -0.40 -19.04 31.73
C VAL A 46 -0.75 -19.18 30.25
N SER A 47 0.25 -19.42 29.39
CA SER A 47 0.00 -19.65 27.96
C SER A 47 -0.67 -21.01 27.74
N PRO A 48 -1.76 -21.09 26.95
CA PRO A 48 -2.35 -22.37 26.53
C PRO A 48 -1.40 -23.27 25.73
N LEU A 49 -0.31 -22.70 25.20
CA LEU A 49 0.72 -23.40 24.41
C LEU A 49 1.76 -24.12 25.27
N GLY A 50 1.78 -23.88 26.59
CA GLY A 50 2.63 -24.61 27.54
C GLY A 50 3.49 -23.71 28.41
N LYS A 51 4.06 -24.29 29.49
CA LYS A 51 4.83 -23.57 30.51
C LYS A 51 6.15 -22.97 30.01
N ASN A 52 6.70 -23.50 28.92
CA ASN A 52 7.96 -23.02 28.33
C ASN A 52 7.77 -21.83 27.38
N ILE A 53 6.52 -21.40 27.18
CA ILE A 53 6.19 -20.26 26.34
C ILE A 53 6.15 -19.01 27.20
N ASN A 54 6.88 -17.98 26.78
CA ASN A 54 6.84 -16.68 27.40
C ASN A 54 5.47 -16.04 27.16
N LEU A 55 4.67 -15.84 28.23
CA LEU A 55 3.39 -15.16 28.13
C LEU A 55 3.56 -13.66 28.39
N VAL A 56 3.15 -12.85 27.42
CA VAL A 56 2.94 -11.41 27.61
C VAL A 56 1.44 -11.14 27.51
N SER A 57 0.79 -11.01 28.67
CA SER A 57 -0.65 -10.73 28.79
C SER A 57 -0.87 -9.27 29.16
N VAL A 58 -1.46 -8.50 28.25
CA VAL A 58 -1.70 -7.05 28.39
C VAL A 58 -2.87 -6.68 27.46
N SER A 59 -3.65 -5.64 27.76
CA SER A 59 -4.75 -5.23 26.89
C SER A 59 -4.73 -3.72 26.68
N ALA A 60 -4.26 -3.29 25.51
CA ALA A 60 -4.51 -1.96 25.01
C ALA A 60 -5.89 -1.86 24.34
N GLY A 61 -6.26 -0.64 23.95
CA GLY A 61 -7.47 -0.38 23.16
C GLY A 61 -7.38 -0.96 21.75
N GLN A 62 -8.41 -0.72 20.94
CA GLN A 62 -8.45 -1.13 19.54
C GLN A 62 -8.83 0.02 18.63
N TYR A 63 -8.40 -0.06 17.38
CA TYR A 63 -8.56 0.96 16.37
C TYR A 63 -8.09 2.33 16.88
N ILE A 64 -8.80 3.38 16.51
CA ILE A 64 -8.46 4.74 16.89
C ILE A 64 -8.47 4.95 18.40
N ASN A 65 -9.31 4.22 19.14
CA ASN A 65 -9.39 4.37 20.59
C ASN A 65 -8.07 4.01 21.28
N ALA A 66 -7.28 3.10 20.70
CA ALA A 66 -5.96 2.77 21.25
C ALA A 66 -4.95 3.93 21.15
N LEU A 67 -5.18 4.87 20.23
CA LEU A 67 -4.30 5.98 19.90
C LEU A 67 -4.82 7.32 20.44
N ASP A 68 -6.15 7.52 20.50
CA ASP A 68 -6.78 8.77 20.91
C ASP A 68 -6.92 8.94 22.43
N TYR A 69 -6.96 7.83 23.19
CA TYR A 69 -7.10 7.87 24.65
C TYR A 69 -5.81 7.43 25.33
N ASP A 70 -5.22 8.34 26.11
CA ASP A 70 -3.96 8.13 26.84
C ASP A 70 -4.03 7.02 27.89
N TYR A 71 -5.23 6.72 28.39
CA TYR A 71 -5.54 5.56 29.22
C TYR A 71 -4.90 4.27 28.70
N TRP A 72 -4.85 4.07 27.38
CA TRP A 72 -4.29 2.86 26.78
C TRP A 72 -2.78 2.89 26.57
N TYR A 73 -2.12 4.04 26.70
CA TYR A 73 -0.71 4.19 26.32
C TYR A 73 0.24 3.31 27.12
N PRO A 74 0.10 3.11 28.45
CA PRO A 74 0.96 2.21 29.19
C PRO A 74 0.87 0.75 28.69
N ALA A 75 -0.34 0.29 28.39
CA ALA A 75 -0.58 -1.05 27.86
C ALA A 75 -0.03 -1.19 26.44
N LEU A 76 -0.33 -0.24 25.55
CA LEU A 76 0.13 -0.24 24.16
C LEU A 76 1.66 -0.17 24.07
N ARG A 77 2.29 0.61 24.94
CA ARG A 77 3.75 0.67 25.08
C ARG A 77 4.33 -0.70 25.43
N LYS A 78 3.73 -1.42 26.39
CA LYS A 78 4.17 -2.77 26.79
C LYS A 78 3.99 -3.78 25.64
N GLU A 79 2.88 -3.71 24.92
CA GLU A 79 2.65 -4.53 23.71
C GLU A 79 3.76 -4.32 22.68
N ILE A 80 4.06 -3.08 22.32
CA ILE A 80 5.09 -2.73 21.32
C ILE A 80 6.50 -3.15 21.77
N LEU A 81 6.85 -2.97 23.06
CA LEU A 81 8.16 -3.37 23.58
C LEU A 81 8.40 -4.87 23.56
N THR A 82 7.36 -5.69 23.43
CA THR A 82 7.50 -7.14 23.23
C THR A 82 8.34 -7.45 21.98
N PHE A 83 8.28 -6.62 20.94
CA PHE A 83 9.05 -6.79 19.71
C PHE A 83 10.50 -6.30 19.82
N ALA A 84 10.86 -5.60 20.90
CA ALA A 84 12.22 -5.09 21.12
C ALA A 84 13.20 -6.17 21.62
N ASN A 85 12.68 -7.20 22.29
CA ASN A 85 13.49 -8.31 22.79
C ASN A 85 13.64 -9.41 21.71
N PRO A 86 14.85 -9.65 21.18
CA PRO A 86 15.07 -10.68 20.15
C PRO A 86 14.74 -12.11 20.64
N ASN A 87 14.81 -12.37 21.95
CA ASN A 87 14.49 -13.69 22.51
C ASN A 87 13.00 -14.02 22.47
N ASN A 88 12.14 -13.02 22.23
CA ASN A 88 10.70 -13.24 22.14
C ASN A 88 10.28 -13.91 20.82
N PHE A 89 11.11 -13.84 19.77
CA PHE A 89 10.75 -14.35 18.45
C PHE A 89 11.02 -15.86 18.28
N PRO A 90 10.13 -16.59 17.56
CA PRO A 90 8.86 -16.16 16.99
C PRO A 90 7.73 -15.81 17.98
N ILE A 91 6.99 -14.73 17.70
CA ILE A 91 5.88 -14.21 18.53
C ILE A 91 4.55 -14.58 17.88
N TYR A 92 3.61 -15.11 18.66
CA TYR A 92 2.20 -15.22 18.29
C TYR A 92 1.39 -14.09 18.92
N VAL A 93 0.77 -13.24 18.11
CA VAL A 93 -0.01 -12.08 18.53
C VAL A 93 -1.49 -12.38 18.38
N HIS A 94 -2.26 -12.29 19.45
CA HIS A 94 -3.68 -12.59 19.37
C HIS A 94 -4.55 -11.77 20.32
N CYS A 95 -5.83 -11.68 20.01
CA CYS A 95 -6.86 -11.18 20.91
C CYS A 95 -7.93 -12.26 21.05
N ALA A 96 -9.21 -11.91 21.14
CA ALA A 96 -10.29 -12.90 21.10
C ALA A 96 -10.38 -13.56 19.72
N ILE A 97 -10.62 -12.76 18.67
CA ILE A 97 -10.86 -13.23 17.30
C ILE A 97 -9.70 -12.93 16.34
N GLY A 98 -8.66 -12.22 16.80
CA GLY A 98 -7.48 -11.90 16.00
C GLY A 98 -7.65 -10.77 15.00
N ARG A 99 -8.71 -9.96 15.12
CA ARG A 99 -9.04 -8.88 14.17
C ARG A 99 -8.74 -7.50 14.71
N ASP A 100 -9.38 -7.09 15.80
CA ASP A 100 -9.44 -5.68 16.22
C ASP A 100 -8.15 -5.21 16.93
N ARG A 101 -7.93 -5.61 18.18
CA ARG A 101 -6.70 -5.31 18.94
C ARG A 101 -5.45 -5.83 18.23
N THR A 102 -5.49 -7.09 17.78
CA THR A 102 -4.42 -7.71 17.00
C THR A 102 -4.14 -6.93 15.72
N GLY A 103 -5.17 -6.55 14.97
CA GLY A 103 -5.00 -5.74 13.76
C GLY A 103 -4.44 -4.36 14.06
N THR A 104 -4.86 -3.74 15.16
CA THR A 104 -4.34 -2.43 15.58
C THR A 104 -2.85 -2.50 15.87
N LEU A 105 -2.42 -3.47 16.68
CA LEU A 105 -1.00 -3.66 16.98
C LEU A 105 -0.19 -4.04 15.74
N CYS A 106 -0.68 -4.98 14.91
CA CYS A 106 -0.02 -5.36 13.66
C CYS A 106 0.09 -4.18 12.68
N THR A 107 -0.91 -3.30 12.61
CA THR A 107 -0.87 -2.06 11.83
C THR A 107 0.21 -1.12 12.33
N LEU A 108 0.34 -0.91 13.65
CA LEU A 108 1.39 -0.08 14.23
C LEU A 108 2.79 -0.66 13.97
N ILE A 109 2.97 -1.97 14.11
CA ILE A 109 4.25 -2.64 13.82
C ILE A 109 4.57 -2.60 12.32
N GLY A 110 3.58 -2.78 11.44
CA GLY A 110 3.74 -2.66 9.98
C GLY A 110 4.09 -1.25 9.54
N ALA A 111 3.43 -0.23 10.10
CA ALA A 111 3.74 1.17 9.86
C ALA A 111 5.15 1.52 10.38
N LEU A 112 5.51 1.08 11.59
CA LEU A 112 6.86 1.18 12.14
C LEU A 112 7.88 0.47 11.24
N ALA A 113 7.55 -0.65 10.62
CA ALA A 113 8.41 -1.37 9.67
C ALA A 113 8.55 -0.64 8.32
N GLY A 114 7.68 0.35 8.03
CA GLY A 114 7.64 1.06 6.75
C GLY A 114 6.90 0.35 5.64
N MET A 115 5.95 -0.52 6.00
CA MET A 115 5.03 -1.12 5.05
C MET A 115 4.15 -0.03 4.40
N SER A 116 3.72 -0.30 3.17
CA SER A 116 2.77 0.59 2.50
C SER A 116 1.39 0.47 3.15
N GLU A 117 0.56 1.52 3.04
CA GLU A 117 -0.84 1.49 3.48
C GLU A 117 -1.59 0.30 2.86
N GLN A 118 -1.30 -0.02 1.60
CA GLN A 118 -1.95 -1.12 0.88
C GLN A 118 -1.55 -2.48 1.44
N ASP A 119 -0.30 -2.66 1.85
CA ASP A 119 0.16 -3.95 2.39
C ASP A 119 -0.31 -4.14 3.84
N ILE A 120 -0.37 -3.06 4.63
CA ILE A 120 -0.97 -3.07 5.98
C ILE A 120 -2.45 -3.42 5.89
N MET A 121 -3.20 -2.75 5.01
CA MET A 121 -4.63 -3.05 4.82
C MET A 121 -4.86 -4.46 4.29
N ARG A 122 -4.02 -4.95 3.37
CA ARG A 122 -4.12 -6.33 2.87
C ARG A 122 -3.90 -7.35 3.97
N ASP A 123 -2.92 -7.16 4.85
CA ASP A 123 -2.72 -8.02 6.03
C ASP A 123 -3.97 -8.03 6.92
N TYR A 124 -4.50 -6.84 7.22
CA TYR A 124 -5.71 -6.71 8.03
C TYR A 124 -6.93 -7.39 7.38
N GLU A 125 -7.13 -7.19 6.08
CA GLU A 125 -8.25 -7.77 5.33
C GLU A 125 -8.21 -9.30 5.29
N PHE A 126 -7.04 -9.94 5.42
CA PHE A 126 -6.97 -11.40 5.54
C PHE A 126 -7.73 -11.95 6.75
N THR A 127 -7.96 -11.13 7.79
CA THR A 127 -8.74 -11.54 8.97
C THR A 127 -10.22 -11.80 8.67
N PHE A 128 -10.75 -11.37 7.52
CA PHE A 128 -12.12 -11.69 7.09
C PHE A 128 -12.25 -13.09 6.48
N PHE A 129 -11.15 -13.77 6.17
CA PHE A 129 -11.19 -15.19 5.81
C PHE A 129 -11.28 -16.13 7.03
N SER A 130 -11.19 -15.59 8.24
CA SER A 130 -11.34 -16.37 9.47
C SER A 130 -12.80 -16.70 9.74
N VAL A 131 -13.09 -17.97 10.04
CA VAL A 131 -14.42 -18.45 10.45
C VAL A 131 -14.78 -18.14 11.91
N VAL A 132 -13.80 -17.65 12.70
CA VAL A 132 -13.98 -17.37 14.14
C VAL A 132 -14.94 -16.19 14.39
N ASN A 133 -15.26 -15.41 13.37
CA ASN A 133 -16.33 -14.41 13.45
C ASN A 133 -17.15 -14.43 12.15
N GLY A 134 -18.42 -14.83 12.26
CA GLY A 134 -19.36 -15.03 11.14
C GLY A 134 -19.82 -13.75 10.44
N ASP A 135 -19.51 -12.55 10.99
CA ASP A 135 -19.83 -11.26 10.37
C ASP A 135 -18.82 -10.89 9.27
N VAL A 136 -18.85 -11.66 8.17
CA VAL A 136 -18.22 -11.25 6.90
C VAL A 136 -19.01 -10.12 6.22
N ASP A 137 -20.30 -9.98 6.56
CA ASP A 137 -21.23 -9.04 5.93
C ASP A 137 -20.93 -7.56 6.26
N ASP A 138 -20.09 -7.29 7.28
CA ASP A 138 -19.71 -5.93 7.68
C ASP A 138 -18.20 -5.63 7.48
N ALA A 139 -17.54 -6.37 6.59
CA ALA A 139 -16.09 -6.21 6.37
C ALA A 139 -15.68 -4.78 6.00
N ALA A 140 -16.53 -4.05 5.26
CA ALA A 140 -16.30 -2.67 4.88
C ALA A 140 -16.22 -1.72 6.09
N HIS A 141 -17.10 -1.88 7.08
CA HIS A 141 -17.11 -1.06 8.30
C HIS A 141 -15.85 -1.26 9.14
N TYR A 142 -15.44 -2.51 9.31
CA TYR A 142 -14.22 -2.86 10.04
C TYR A 142 -12.95 -2.42 9.28
N ALA A 143 -12.93 -2.48 7.95
CA ALA A 143 -11.87 -1.92 7.13
C ALA A 143 -11.82 -0.38 7.26
N GLU A 144 -12.96 0.30 7.31
CA GLU A 144 -13.03 1.75 7.54
C GLU A 144 -12.44 2.14 8.90
N LYS A 145 -12.74 1.38 9.96
CA LYS A 145 -12.13 1.58 11.29
C LYS A 145 -10.60 1.48 11.24
N MET A 146 -10.05 0.52 10.50
CA MET A 146 -8.60 0.41 10.33
C MET A 146 -8.01 1.54 9.47
N TRP A 147 -8.72 1.96 8.42
CA TRP A 147 -8.34 3.15 7.64
C TRP A 147 -8.27 4.41 8.49
N LYS A 148 -9.15 4.58 9.47
CA LYS A 148 -9.09 5.70 10.44
C LYS A 148 -7.78 5.69 11.23
N VAL A 149 -7.29 4.52 11.66
CA VAL A 149 -5.98 4.38 12.32
C VAL A 149 -4.85 4.83 11.40
N ILE A 150 -4.81 4.31 10.16
CA ILE A 150 -3.77 4.64 9.18
C ILE A 150 -3.78 6.14 8.86
N ASN A 151 -4.97 6.71 8.64
CA ASN A 151 -5.11 8.13 8.32
C ASN A 151 -4.70 9.02 9.50
N TRP A 152 -5.06 8.66 10.72
CA TRP A 152 -4.63 9.37 11.91
C TRP A 152 -3.11 9.41 12.04
N LEU A 153 -2.44 8.26 11.85
CA LEU A 153 -0.97 8.19 11.88
C LEU A 153 -0.36 9.05 10.77
N LYS A 154 -0.95 9.06 9.56
CA LYS A 154 -0.48 9.92 8.46
C LYS A 154 -0.63 11.41 8.74
N THR A 155 -1.57 11.81 9.58
CA THR A 155 -1.79 13.22 9.95
C THR A 155 -1.13 13.62 11.27
N TYR A 156 -0.51 12.68 11.98
CA TYR A 156 0.12 12.94 13.28
C TYR A 156 1.22 14.01 13.19
N ASP A 157 2.05 13.96 12.14
CA ASP A 157 3.05 14.99 11.81
C ASP A 157 3.25 15.08 10.27
N LYS A 158 4.26 15.82 9.81
CA LYS A 158 4.54 16.15 8.40
C LYS A 158 5.36 15.08 7.67
N GLY A 159 5.71 13.99 8.34
CA GLY A 159 6.52 12.90 7.80
C GLY A 159 5.73 11.86 7.01
N THR A 160 6.43 10.81 6.62
CA THR A 160 5.83 9.59 6.09
C THR A 160 5.05 8.83 7.17
N LEU A 161 4.20 7.87 6.78
CA LEU A 161 3.47 7.01 7.74
C LEU A 161 4.42 6.38 8.78
N GLN A 162 5.61 5.95 8.37
CA GLN A 162 6.62 5.41 9.29
C GLN A 162 7.15 6.47 10.26
N GLU A 163 7.60 7.60 9.75
CA GLU A 163 8.18 8.68 10.57
C GLU A 163 7.17 9.20 11.57
N ASN A 164 5.93 9.43 11.15
CA ASN A 164 4.85 9.85 12.03
C ASN A 164 4.49 8.78 13.07
N THR A 165 4.51 7.50 12.70
CA THR A 165 4.31 6.40 13.65
C THR A 165 5.42 6.38 14.71
N MET A 166 6.67 6.61 14.29
CA MET A 166 7.81 6.71 15.21
C MET A 166 7.69 7.91 16.14
N GLU A 167 7.22 9.05 15.65
CA GLU A 167 7.01 10.25 16.48
C GLU A 167 5.88 10.04 17.48
N PHE A 168 4.73 9.49 17.06
CA PHE A 168 3.66 9.08 17.98
C PHE A 168 4.17 8.16 19.10
N MET A 169 4.92 7.12 18.73
CA MET A 169 5.49 6.16 19.67
C MET A 169 6.47 6.82 20.65
N ARG A 170 7.24 7.81 20.21
CA ARG A 170 8.17 8.55 21.06
C ARG A 170 7.44 9.53 21.98
N GLU A 171 6.61 10.40 21.44
CA GLU A 171 5.98 11.48 22.17
C GLU A 171 4.87 11.01 23.11
N ARG A 172 4.01 10.09 22.64
CA ARG A 172 2.80 9.69 23.38
C ARG A 172 3.02 8.41 24.19
N LEU A 173 3.78 7.47 23.65
CA LEU A 173 4.07 6.20 24.33
C LEU A 173 5.40 6.21 25.10
N ASN A 174 6.16 7.30 25.04
CA ASN A 174 7.45 7.44 25.72
C ASN A 174 8.40 6.26 25.41
N LEU A 175 8.46 5.85 24.14
CA LEU A 175 9.42 4.87 23.64
C LEU A 175 10.72 5.57 23.25
N LYS A 176 11.87 4.98 23.60
CA LYS A 176 13.16 5.55 23.20
C LYS A 176 13.40 5.28 21.71
N GLN A 177 14.12 6.17 21.04
CA GLN A 177 14.57 5.95 19.66
C GLN A 177 15.36 4.62 19.52
N SER A 178 16.12 4.25 20.55
CA SER A 178 16.82 2.96 20.61
C SER A 178 15.88 1.76 20.59
N ASP A 179 14.71 1.86 21.23
CA ASP A 179 13.73 0.77 21.27
C ASP A 179 13.10 0.58 19.89
N LEU A 180 12.72 1.69 19.23
CA LEU A 180 12.19 1.66 17.87
C LEU A 180 13.20 1.10 16.87
N ASN A 181 14.48 1.48 16.98
CA ASN A 181 15.55 0.95 16.16
C ASN A 181 15.75 -0.55 16.39
N LYS A 182 15.72 -1.02 17.65
CA LYS A 182 15.81 -2.45 18.00
C LYS A 182 14.65 -3.23 17.40
N ILE A 183 13.41 -2.79 17.59
CA ILE A 183 12.23 -3.43 17.00
C ILE A 183 12.40 -3.56 15.49
N ARG A 184 12.74 -2.47 14.80
CA ARG A 184 12.98 -2.48 13.35
C ARG A 184 14.08 -3.47 12.96
N SER A 185 15.20 -3.52 13.68
CA SER A 185 16.29 -4.47 13.40
C SER A 185 15.92 -5.94 13.64
N ASN A 186 15.05 -6.20 14.62
CA ASN A 186 14.55 -7.53 14.91
C ASN A 186 13.63 -8.02 13.79
N ILE A 187 12.76 -7.16 13.27
CA ILE A 187 11.71 -7.54 12.31
C ILE A 187 12.09 -7.34 10.83
N LEU A 188 13.12 -6.54 10.54
CA LEU A 188 13.57 -6.25 9.18
C LEU A 188 14.86 -6.97 8.84
N THR A 189 14.97 -7.40 7.59
CA THR A 189 16.22 -7.85 6.96
C THR A 189 16.57 -6.93 5.80
N PRO A 190 17.88 -6.70 5.54
CA PRO A 190 18.31 -6.13 4.27
C PRO A 190 17.74 -6.95 3.10
N GLY A 191 17.32 -6.25 2.05
CA GLY A 191 17.00 -6.88 0.78
C GLY A 191 15.72 -6.32 0.18
N ALA A 192 15.82 -5.77 -1.02
CA ALA A 192 14.67 -5.69 -1.92
C ALA A 192 14.31 -7.12 -2.35
N ILE A 193 13.07 -7.61 -2.23
CA ILE A 193 12.64 -8.62 -3.23
C ILE A 193 12.53 -7.76 -4.47
N PRO A 194 13.10 -8.14 -5.61
CA PRO A 194 12.44 -7.79 -6.84
C PRO A 194 11.09 -8.51 -6.78
N ILE A 195 10.12 -7.93 -6.07
CA ILE A 195 8.73 -8.19 -6.42
C ILE A 195 8.76 -7.84 -7.91
N PRO A 196 8.49 -8.78 -8.82
CA PRO A 196 8.14 -8.33 -10.14
C PRO A 196 6.85 -7.56 -9.88
N GLU A 197 6.96 -6.22 -9.72
CA GLU A 197 5.92 -5.34 -10.22
C GLU A 197 5.62 -5.95 -11.57
N PRO A 198 4.39 -6.47 -11.82
CA PRO A 198 4.10 -7.13 -13.08
C PRO A 198 4.62 -6.18 -14.13
N LYS A 199 5.67 -6.59 -14.86
CA LYS A 199 6.45 -5.66 -15.68
C LYS A 199 5.55 -5.39 -16.87
N VAL A 200 4.61 -4.48 -16.68
CA VAL A 200 3.54 -4.24 -17.63
C VAL A 200 4.24 -3.78 -18.89
N PRO A 201 4.17 -4.56 -19.99
CA PRO A 201 5.09 -4.38 -21.08
C PRO A 201 4.89 -2.98 -21.67
N THR A 202 6.00 -2.28 -21.87
CA THR A 202 5.96 -0.91 -22.39
C THR A 202 5.29 -0.94 -23.76
N PRO A 203 4.27 -0.11 -24.02
CA PRO A 203 3.61 -0.09 -25.30
C PRO A 203 4.58 0.20 -26.45
N SER A 204 4.39 -0.49 -27.57
CA SER A 204 5.18 -0.22 -28.77
C SER A 204 4.95 1.20 -29.30
N LYS A 205 5.94 1.71 -30.05
CA LYS A 205 5.89 3.05 -30.64
C LYS A 205 4.72 3.17 -31.60
N VAL A 206 3.83 4.13 -31.34
CA VAL A 206 2.63 4.37 -32.15
C VAL A 206 3.00 4.82 -33.57
N LYS A 207 2.40 4.19 -34.58
CA LYS A 207 2.53 4.59 -35.99
C LYS A 207 1.32 5.45 -36.41
N LEU A 208 1.54 6.74 -36.68
CA LEU A 208 0.51 7.68 -37.15
C LEU A 208 0.10 7.39 -38.61
N LYS A 209 -1.12 6.88 -38.82
CA LYS A 209 -1.67 6.59 -40.15
C LYS A 209 -2.00 7.90 -40.87
N LYS A 210 -2.90 8.71 -40.31
CA LYS A 210 -3.51 9.84 -41.04
C LYS A 210 -3.82 11.01 -40.11
N VAL A 211 -3.54 12.22 -40.57
CA VAL A 211 -3.91 13.47 -39.88
C VAL A 211 -4.61 14.35 -40.91
N LYS A 212 -5.90 14.64 -40.72
CA LYS A 212 -6.71 15.39 -41.69
C LYS A 212 -7.51 16.50 -41.02
N ASN A 213 -7.53 17.68 -41.63
CA ASN A 213 -8.46 18.74 -41.27
C ASN A 213 -9.83 18.43 -41.89
N ILE A 214 -10.73 17.88 -41.08
CA ILE A 214 -12.00 17.30 -41.55
C ILE A 214 -13.16 18.31 -41.61
N LYS A 215 -13.18 19.29 -40.70
CA LYS A 215 -14.22 20.32 -40.55
C LYS A 215 -13.60 21.61 -40.03
N LYS A 216 -14.39 22.70 -39.97
CA LYS A 216 -13.99 24.00 -39.39
C LYS A 216 -13.30 23.79 -38.04
N LYS A 217 -12.08 24.31 -37.89
CA LYS A 217 -11.31 24.29 -36.63
C LYS A 217 -11.12 22.88 -36.02
N THR A 218 -11.16 21.82 -36.84
CA THR A 218 -11.17 20.42 -36.38
C THR A 218 -10.23 19.52 -37.19
N ILE A 219 -9.35 18.79 -36.50
CA ILE A 219 -8.44 17.79 -37.08
C ILE A 219 -8.77 16.40 -36.54
N LYS A 220 -8.88 15.40 -37.43
CA LYS A 220 -8.94 13.98 -37.07
C LYS A 220 -7.55 13.37 -37.17
N VAL A 221 -7.11 12.74 -36.08
CA VAL A 221 -5.86 12.00 -35.97
C VAL A 221 -6.20 10.51 -35.90
N THR A 222 -5.59 9.70 -36.77
CA THR A 222 -5.81 8.25 -36.84
C THR A 222 -4.46 7.54 -36.81
N PHE A 223 -4.33 6.50 -36.00
CA PHE A 223 -3.09 5.76 -35.77
C PHE A 223 -3.33 4.25 -35.70
N LYS A 224 -2.28 3.46 -35.93
CA LYS A 224 -2.35 2.01 -35.75
C LYS A 224 -2.40 1.66 -34.26
N LYS A 225 -3.07 0.54 -33.91
CA LYS A 225 -3.04 -0.02 -32.56
C LYS A 225 -1.58 -0.35 -32.21
N ALA A 226 -1.14 0.06 -31.03
CA ALA A 226 0.16 -0.35 -30.48
C ALA A 226 -0.04 -1.64 -29.67
N SER A 227 0.93 -2.55 -29.74
CA SER A 227 0.99 -3.68 -28.81
C SER A 227 1.06 -3.17 -27.37
N ASN A 228 0.42 -3.91 -26.45
CA ASN A 228 0.39 -3.59 -25.02
C ASN A 228 -0.25 -2.25 -24.67
N ALA A 229 -1.10 -1.69 -25.54
CA ALA A 229 -1.77 -0.42 -25.28
C ALA A 229 -3.14 -0.63 -24.63
N LYS A 230 -3.35 -0.04 -23.44
CA LYS A 230 -4.67 0.16 -22.83
C LYS A 230 -5.29 1.49 -23.25
N GLY A 231 -4.48 2.47 -23.65
CA GLY A 231 -4.95 3.70 -24.27
C GLY A 231 -3.83 4.53 -24.87
N TYR A 232 -4.18 5.77 -25.24
CA TYR A 232 -3.31 6.68 -25.98
C TYR A 232 -3.37 8.09 -25.42
N GLN A 233 -2.24 8.78 -25.47
CA GLN A 233 -2.12 10.21 -25.26
C GLN A 233 -1.86 10.88 -26.60
N VAL A 234 -2.79 11.74 -27.03
CA VAL A 234 -2.66 12.58 -28.22
C VAL A 234 -2.22 13.96 -27.76
N THR A 235 -1.03 14.38 -28.21
CA THR A 235 -0.43 15.68 -27.89
C THR A 235 -0.34 16.51 -29.16
N TRP A 236 -0.77 17.77 -29.09
CA TRP A 236 -0.62 18.73 -30.17
C TRP A 236 -0.08 20.06 -29.67
N SER A 237 0.72 20.72 -30.51
CA SER A 237 1.32 22.02 -30.18
C SER A 237 1.35 22.96 -31.37
N THR A 238 1.33 24.27 -31.11
CA THR A 238 1.70 25.29 -32.11
C THR A 238 3.21 25.49 -32.23
N SER A 239 4.00 24.96 -31.28
CA SER A 239 5.47 24.92 -31.33
C SER A 239 5.95 23.57 -31.86
N LYS A 240 6.96 23.60 -32.76
CA LYS A 240 7.61 22.39 -33.28
C LYS A 240 8.24 21.55 -32.16
N ASN A 241 8.71 22.21 -31.10
CA ASN A 241 9.45 21.59 -29.99
C ASN A 241 8.56 21.23 -28.79
N PHE A 242 7.23 21.39 -28.88
CA PHE A 242 6.28 21.03 -27.82
C PHE A 242 6.63 21.61 -26.44
N THR A 243 6.78 22.93 -26.35
CA THR A 243 7.07 23.65 -25.10
C THR A 243 6.11 23.30 -23.96
N LYS A 244 6.57 23.37 -22.70
CA LYS A 244 5.74 23.11 -21.50
C LYS A 244 4.57 24.09 -21.31
N GLN A 245 4.56 25.24 -22.01
CA GLN A 245 3.47 26.22 -21.99
C GLN A 245 2.13 25.60 -22.43
N LYS A 246 1.16 25.48 -21.51
CA LYS A 246 -0.18 24.89 -21.73
C LYS A 246 -0.99 25.60 -22.83
N SER A 247 -0.74 26.90 -23.05
CA SER A 247 -1.36 27.69 -24.12
C SER A 247 -0.93 27.21 -25.52
N LYS A 248 0.30 26.68 -25.64
CA LYS A 248 0.88 26.18 -26.89
C LYS A 248 0.76 24.67 -27.04
N THR A 249 0.92 23.89 -25.98
CA THR A 249 0.91 22.42 -26.01
C THR A 249 -0.24 21.85 -25.18
N LYS A 250 -1.06 21.00 -25.78
CA LYS A 250 -2.19 20.34 -25.14
C LYS A 250 -2.12 18.83 -25.36
N SER A 251 -2.60 18.07 -24.39
CA SER A 251 -2.70 16.62 -24.45
C SER A 251 -4.07 16.14 -24.02
N LYS A 252 -4.60 15.10 -24.67
CA LYS A 252 -5.82 14.41 -24.27
C LYS A 252 -5.65 12.90 -24.41
N TYR A 253 -6.40 12.16 -23.59
CA TYR A 253 -6.37 10.71 -23.58
C TYR A 253 -7.55 10.12 -24.35
N THR A 254 -7.35 8.95 -24.94
CA THR A 254 -8.41 8.19 -25.60
C THR A 254 -8.05 6.70 -25.60
N THR A 255 -9.06 5.83 -25.57
CA THR A 255 -8.91 4.38 -25.77
C THR A 255 -9.03 3.98 -27.24
N LYS A 256 -9.61 4.85 -28.08
CA LYS A 256 -9.83 4.61 -29.51
C LYS A 256 -8.56 4.90 -30.32
N THR A 257 -8.40 4.26 -31.47
CA THR A 257 -7.30 4.51 -32.43
C THR A 257 -7.49 5.77 -33.30
N THR A 258 -8.46 6.61 -32.92
CA THR A 258 -8.77 7.88 -33.57
C THR A 258 -9.14 8.94 -32.53
N TYR A 259 -8.74 10.19 -32.78
CA TYR A 259 -9.09 11.32 -31.93
C TYR A 259 -9.42 12.58 -32.77
N LYS A 260 -10.46 13.31 -32.38
CA LYS A 260 -10.87 14.58 -33.02
C LYS A 260 -10.43 15.75 -32.14
N ILE A 261 -9.42 16.48 -32.59
CA ILE A 261 -8.97 17.72 -31.95
C ILE A 261 -9.87 18.86 -32.44
N LYS A 262 -10.64 19.47 -31.54
CA LYS A 262 -11.59 20.56 -31.82
C LYS A 262 -11.05 21.92 -31.32
N LYS A 263 -11.78 23.00 -31.61
CA LYS A 263 -11.50 24.37 -31.11
C LYS A 263 -10.08 24.88 -31.49
N LEU A 264 -9.61 24.54 -32.69
CA LEU A 264 -8.31 25.00 -33.20
C LEU A 264 -8.40 26.38 -33.87
N LYS A 265 -7.28 27.08 -34.03
CA LYS A 265 -7.23 28.37 -34.73
C LYS A 265 -7.05 28.17 -36.24
N LYS A 266 -7.88 28.83 -37.07
CA LYS A 266 -7.78 28.81 -38.55
C LYS A 266 -6.44 29.41 -38.99
N LYS A 267 -5.91 28.97 -40.12
CA LYS A 267 -4.60 29.36 -40.71
C LYS A 267 -3.37 29.03 -39.84
N LYS A 268 -3.51 28.47 -38.64
CA LYS A 268 -2.39 28.07 -37.77
C LYS A 268 -1.88 26.66 -38.12
N LYS A 269 -0.57 26.48 -37.95
CA LYS A 269 0.14 25.19 -38.07
C LYS A 269 0.15 24.49 -36.70
N TYR A 270 -0.10 23.20 -36.70
CA TYR A 270 -0.03 22.34 -35.51
C TYR A 270 0.87 21.14 -35.76
N TYR A 271 1.62 20.78 -34.72
CA TYR A 271 2.48 19.61 -34.65
C TYR A 271 1.83 18.60 -33.73
N ILE A 272 1.72 17.35 -34.17
CA ILE A 272 0.97 16.30 -33.47
C ILE A 272 1.86 15.08 -33.27
N LYS A 273 1.87 14.55 -32.05
CA LYS A 273 2.49 13.27 -31.69
C LYS A 273 1.56 12.46 -30.79
N VAL A 274 1.65 11.15 -30.88
CA VAL A 274 0.83 10.22 -30.10
C VAL A 274 1.73 9.20 -29.43
N ARG A 275 1.47 8.87 -28.17
CA ARG A 275 2.09 7.72 -27.51
C ARG A 275 1.01 6.84 -26.88
N ALA A 276 1.25 5.54 -26.84
CA ALA A 276 0.40 4.61 -26.13
C ALA A 276 0.78 4.56 -24.65
N TYR A 277 -0.15 4.15 -23.80
CA TYR A 277 0.11 3.80 -22.41
C TYR A 277 -0.49 2.45 -22.08
N ASN A 278 0.16 1.74 -21.17
CA ASN A 278 -0.39 0.61 -20.44
C ASN A 278 -0.66 1.04 -18.99
N ILE A 279 -1.34 0.20 -18.22
CA ILE A 279 -1.73 0.49 -16.83
C ILE A 279 -1.02 -0.52 -15.93
N ASN A 280 -0.24 -0.03 -14.96
CA ASN A 280 0.32 -0.80 -13.85
C ASN A 280 -0.29 -0.26 -12.55
N GLY A 281 -1.27 -0.96 -11.97
CA GLY A 281 -2.11 -0.43 -10.89
C GLY A 281 -2.83 0.86 -11.32
N HIS A 282 -2.58 1.97 -10.63
CA HIS A 282 -3.13 3.29 -10.99
C HIS A 282 -2.20 4.13 -11.90
N LEU A 283 -0.98 3.65 -12.16
CA LEU A 283 0.05 4.38 -12.90
C LEU A 283 -0.01 4.07 -14.41
N LYS A 284 0.21 5.10 -15.22
CA LYS A 284 0.32 4.97 -16.69
C LYS A 284 1.77 4.76 -17.10
N VAL A 285 2.07 3.59 -17.66
CA VAL A 285 3.37 3.29 -18.27
C VAL A 285 3.34 3.70 -19.73
N PHE A 286 4.11 4.73 -20.10
CA PHE A 286 4.08 5.32 -21.43
C PHE A 286 5.11 4.72 -22.38
N GLY A 287 4.68 4.39 -23.60
CA GLY A 287 5.59 4.07 -24.69
C GLY A 287 6.22 5.30 -25.34
N LYS A 288 7.12 5.07 -26.31
CA LYS A 288 7.74 6.15 -27.11
C LYS A 288 6.69 6.89 -27.95
N TYR A 289 6.86 8.21 -28.07
CA TYR A 289 6.05 9.01 -28.99
C TYR A 289 6.24 8.60 -30.46
N SER A 290 5.19 8.74 -31.25
CA SER A 290 5.23 8.66 -32.71
C SER A 290 6.17 9.72 -33.28
N LYS A 291 6.58 9.54 -34.54
CA LYS A 291 7.11 10.66 -35.34
C LYS A 291 6.07 11.79 -35.36
N VAL A 292 6.54 13.04 -35.32
CA VAL A 292 5.67 14.22 -35.31
C VAL A 292 5.08 14.41 -36.72
N LYS A 293 3.77 14.62 -36.83
CA LYS A 293 3.13 15.08 -38.08
C LYS A 293 2.72 16.55 -37.96
N LYS A 294 3.01 17.32 -39.01
CA LYS A 294 2.63 18.74 -39.14
C LYS A 294 1.37 18.87 -40.00
N ILE A 295 0.48 19.80 -39.65
CA ILE A 295 -0.71 20.12 -40.45
C ILE A 295 -1.15 21.58 -40.22
N LYS A 296 -1.59 22.26 -41.29
CA LYS A 296 -2.21 23.59 -41.23
C LYS A 296 -3.73 23.46 -41.22
N VAL A 297 -4.41 24.14 -40.31
CA VAL A 297 -5.89 24.20 -40.28
C VAL A 297 -6.34 25.18 -41.36
N LYS A 298 -6.89 24.67 -42.46
CA LYS A 298 -7.38 25.47 -43.60
C LYS A 298 -8.88 25.79 -43.47
N LYS A 299 -9.67 24.80 -43.04
CA LYS A 299 -11.12 24.87 -42.85
C LYS A 299 -11.47 25.47 -41.49
#